data_AF-A0A9D4AVW7-F1
#
_entry.id   AF-A0A9D4AVW7-F1
#
_cell.length_a   1.000
_cell.length_b   1.000
_cell.length_c   1.000
_cell.angle_alpha   90.00
_cell.angle_beta   90.00
_cell.angle_gamma   90.00
#
_symmetry.space_group_name_H-M   'P 1'
#
loop_
_entity.id
_entity.type
_entity.pdbx_description
1 polymer ?
#
loop_
_entity_poly.entity_id
_entity_poly.type
_entity_poly.pdbx_seq_one_letter_code
_entity_poly.pdbx_strand_id
1 'polypeptide(L)'
;MRGTLRISSQTSLPAAILCLSRVKPGSGWGSVVSREAFVAAAAMTDRYTIHSQLEHLQSKYIGTGHADTTKWEWLVNQHRDSYCSYMGHFDLLNYFAIAENESKARVRFNLMEKMLQPCGPPADKPEES
;
A
#
# COMPACT_ATOMS: atom_id res chain seq x y z
N MET A 1 -16.70 20.69 61.62
CA MET A 1 -16.34 22.03 61.08
C MET A 1 -16.16 21.83 59.57
N ARG A 2 -17.11 22.24 58.72
CA ARG A 2 -17.03 23.43 57.84
C ARG A 2 -15.59 23.66 57.33
N GLY A 3 -15.26 23.67 56.05
CA GLY A 3 -16.03 23.64 54.81
C GLY A 3 -15.14 24.00 53.60
N THR A 4 -15.81 24.34 52.50
CA THR A 4 -15.39 25.18 51.35
C THR A 4 -14.20 24.74 50.47
N LEU A 5 -14.34 24.35 49.18
CA LEU A 5 -14.76 25.00 47.90
C LEU A 5 -13.68 25.81 47.15
N ARG A 6 -13.65 25.59 45.81
CA ARG A 6 -13.19 26.44 44.67
C ARG A 6 -11.68 26.40 44.34
N ILE A 7 -11.23 25.80 43.22
CA ILE A 7 -11.33 26.11 41.77
C ILE A 7 -10.38 27.23 41.30
N SER A 8 -9.75 26.96 40.13
CA SER A 8 -9.11 27.84 39.12
C SER A 8 -7.60 27.50 38.98
N SER A 9 -6.99 27.39 37.81
CA SER A 9 -7.40 27.63 36.42
C SER A 9 -6.22 27.31 35.47
N GLN A 10 -6.54 26.81 34.26
CA GLN A 10 -5.88 27.13 32.97
C GLN A 10 -4.43 26.62 32.73
N THR A 11 -3.99 26.14 31.56
CA THR A 11 -4.41 26.18 30.14
C THR A 11 -3.70 25.02 29.41
N SER A 12 -4.28 24.35 28.42
CA SER A 12 -3.95 24.60 26.99
C SER A 12 -4.81 23.68 26.11
N LEU A 13 -5.87 24.24 25.53
CA LEU A 13 -6.64 23.64 24.44
C LEU A 13 -6.61 24.60 23.24
N PRO A 14 -6.60 24.08 22.01
CA PRO A 14 -6.40 24.86 20.79
C PRO A 14 -7.55 25.84 20.52
N ALA A 15 -7.17 27.02 20.01
CA ALA A 15 -7.96 28.24 19.89
C ALA A 15 -9.12 28.23 18.85
N ALA A 16 -9.77 27.10 18.60
CA ALA A 16 -10.85 27.01 17.60
C ALA A 16 -12.28 27.03 18.20
N ILE A 17 -12.45 27.06 19.53
CA ILE A 17 -13.77 26.90 20.17
C ILE A 17 -14.42 28.25 20.58
N LEU A 18 -13.72 29.38 20.48
CA LEU A 18 -14.15 30.63 21.12
C LEU A 18 -14.67 31.73 20.16
N CYS A 19 -15.45 31.36 19.14
CA CYS A 19 -16.25 32.36 18.41
C CYS A 19 -17.68 31.87 18.13
N LEU A 20 -18.38 31.44 19.18
CA LEU A 20 -19.85 31.34 19.17
C LEU A 20 -20.44 32.55 19.90
N SER A 21 -20.27 33.69 19.24
CA SER A 21 -21.03 34.90 19.44
C SER A 21 -22.50 34.60 19.23
N ARG A 22 -23.25 34.50 20.34
CA ARG A 22 -24.61 35.03 20.51
C ARG A 22 -25.47 35.09 19.23
N VAL A 23 -26.16 33.99 18.91
CA VAL A 23 -27.22 33.98 17.88
C VAL A 23 -28.58 33.88 18.55
N LYS A 24 -29.40 34.88 18.25
CA LYS A 24 -30.80 35.09 18.67
C LYS A 24 -31.70 34.00 18.07
N PRO A 25 -32.72 33.49 18.79
CA PRO A 25 -33.62 32.49 18.24
C PRO A 25 -34.66 33.20 17.36
N GLY A 26 -34.79 32.75 16.11
CA GLY A 26 -35.89 33.17 15.24
C GLY A 26 -35.47 33.60 13.85
N SER A 27 -35.23 32.62 12.98
CA SER A 27 -35.55 32.63 11.54
C SER A 27 -34.80 31.46 10.92
N GLY A 28 -35.52 30.60 10.20
CA GLY A 28 -35.02 29.34 9.68
C GLY A 28 -33.75 29.49 8.86
N TRP A 29 -32.69 28.81 9.30
CA TRP A 29 -31.55 28.43 8.47
C TRP A 29 -31.27 26.99 8.82
N GLY A 30 -31.67 26.10 7.90
CA GLY A 30 -31.29 24.70 7.96
C GLY A 30 -29.77 24.60 8.12
N SER A 31 -29.36 23.77 9.06
CA SER A 31 -27.99 23.36 9.30
C SER A 31 -27.40 22.71 8.05
N VAL A 32 -26.92 23.52 7.10
CA VAL A 32 -25.97 23.10 6.07
C VAL A 32 -24.56 23.19 6.66
N VAL A 33 -24.37 22.59 7.84
CA VAL A 33 -23.03 22.18 8.24
C VAL A 33 -22.76 20.92 7.45
N SER A 34 -22.02 21.10 6.36
CA SER A 34 -21.08 20.13 5.83
C SER A 34 -21.62 18.72 5.57
N ARG A 35 -22.61 18.57 4.68
CA ARG A 35 -22.65 17.33 3.88
C ARG A 35 -21.32 17.14 3.16
N GLU A 36 -20.78 18.21 2.57
CA GLU A 36 -19.48 18.23 1.90
C GLU A 36 -18.32 17.85 2.83
N ALA A 37 -18.18 18.45 4.03
CA ALA A 37 -17.05 18.10 4.91
C ALA A 37 -17.22 16.76 5.63
N PHE A 38 -18.46 16.29 5.88
CA PHE A 38 -18.70 14.94 6.37
C PHE A 38 -18.40 13.90 5.27
N VAL A 39 -18.79 14.16 4.02
CA VAL A 39 -18.43 13.33 2.85
C VAL A 39 -16.92 13.34 2.60
N ALA A 40 -16.25 14.47 2.75
CA ALA A 40 -14.79 14.56 2.62
C ALA A 40 -14.04 13.84 3.75
N ALA A 41 -14.53 13.91 4.99
CA ALA A 41 -13.97 13.16 6.12
C ALA A 41 -14.24 11.65 5.98
N ALA A 42 -15.43 11.26 5.53
CA ALA A 42 -15.78 9.87 5.17
C ALA A 42 -14.88 9.35 4.03
N ALA A 43 -14.69 10.13 2.97
CA ALA A 43 -13.80 9.80 1.87
C ALA A 43 -12.34 9.65 2.32
N MET A 44 -11.86 10.50 3.23
CA MET A 44 -10.50 10.37 3.80
C MET A 44 -10.34 9.09 4.62
N THR A 45 -11.30 8.74 5.49
CA THR A 45 -11.23 7.45 6.22
C THR A 45 -11.31 6.25 5.28
N ASP A 46 -12.14 6.31 4.23
CA ASP A 46 -12.23 5.25 3.21
C ASP A 46 -10.92 5.09 2.45
N ARG A 47 -10.21 6.19 2.15
CA ARG A 47 -8.89 6.16 1.51
C ARG A 47 -7.83 5.48 2.38
N TYR A 48 -7.82 5.71 3.69
CA TYR A 48 -6.89 5.03 4.60
C TYR A 48 -7.25 3.54 4.80
N THR A 49 -8.53 3.21 4.82
CA THR A 49 -9.00 1.81 4.87
C THR A 49 -8.62 1.06 3.60
N ILE A 50 -8.71 1.68 2.43
CA ILE A 50 -8.32 1.02 1.16
C ILE A 50 -6.80 0.78 1.11
N HIS A 51 -6.00 1.71 1.62
CA HIS A 51 -4.54 1.56 1.61
C HIS A 51 -4.08 0.39 2.49
N SER A 52 -4.60 0.28 3.71
CA SER A 52 -4.25 -0.82 4.62
C SER A 52 -4.68 -2.20 4.10
N GLN A 53 -5.81 -2.26 3.39
CA GLN A 53 -6.27 -3.49 2.74
C GLN A 53 -5.37 -3.91 1.57
N LEU A 54 -4.83 -2.94 0.82
CA LEU A 54 -3.92 -3.19 -0.29
C LEU A 54 -2.55 -3.68 0.24
N GLU A 55 -2.00 -3.01 1.26
CA GLU A 55 -0.74 -3.41 1.91
C GLU A 55 -0.82 -4.81 2.53
N HIS A 56 -1.98 -5.17 3.09
CA HIS A 56 -2.23 -6.51 3.61
C HIS A 56 -2.19 -7.58 2.52
N LEU A 57 -2.75 -7.31 1.34
CA LEU A 57 -2.69 -8.23 0.20
C LEU A 57 -1.27 -8.33 -0.35
N GLN A 58 -0.54 -7.22 -0.45
CA GLN A 58 0.86 -7.19 -0.88
C GLN A 58 1.78 -7.98 0.06
N SER A 59 1.48 -7.97 1.36
CA SER A 59 2.23 -8.75 2.36
C SER A 59 2.00 -10.26 2.24
N LYS A 60 0.84 -10.68 1.69
CA LYS A 60 0.49 -12.10 1.52
C LYS A 60 0.95 -12.68 0.19
N TYR A 61 0.81 -11.91 -0.89
CA TYR A 61 1.04 -12.37 -2.24
C TYR A 61 2.19 -11.61 -2.88
N ILE A 62 3.34 -12.28 -2.92
CA ILE A 62 4.54 -11.79 -3.58
C ILE A 62 4.23 -11.58 -5.07
N GLY A 63 4.64 -10.43 -5.62
CA GLY A 63 4.37 -10.06 -7.01
C GLY A 63 3.12 -9.21 -7.23
N THR A 64 2.36 -8.88 -6.17
CA THR A 64 1.22 -7.96 -6.26
C THR A 64 1.70 -6.54 -6.59
N GLY A 65 1.35 -6.03 -7.78
CA GLY A 65 1.72 -4.69 -8.23
C GLY A 65 0.89 -3.57 -7.57
N HIS A 66 1.41 -2.35 -7.67
CA HIS A 66 0.74 -1.08 -7.35
C HIS A 66 0.91 -0.09 -8.52
N ALA A 67 0.24 1.06 -8.46
CA ALA A 67 0.26 2.06 -9.54
C ALA A 67 1.68 2.54 -9.90
N ASP A 68 2.57 2.59 -8.89
CA ASP A 68 3.96 3.04 -9.04
C ASP A 68 4.96 1.88 -9.24
N THR A 69 4.51 0.66 -9.56
CA THR A 69 5.42 -0.45 -9.83
C THR A 69 6.26 -0.16 -11.06
N THR A 70 7.59 -0.19 -10.89
CA THR A 70 8.51 0.07 -11.98
C THR A 70 8.50 -1.06 -12.99
N LYS A 71 8.86 -0.75 -14.25
CA LYS A 71 9.02 -1.76 -15.30
C LYS A 71 9.97 -2.89 -14.87
N TRP A 72 11.03 -2.56 -14.14
CA TRP A 72 12.02 -3.54 -13.67
C TRP A 72 11.41 -4.51 -12.66
N GLU A 73 10.69 -4.03 -11.65
CA GLU A 73 10.02 -4.87 -10.65
C GLU A 73 9.01 -5.82 -11.29
N TRP A 74 8.21 -5.31 -12.23
CA TRP A 74 7.23 -6.10 -12.97
C TRP A 74 7.88 -7.21 -13.81
N LEU A 75 8.98 -6.90 -14.51
CA LEU A 75 9.70 -7.88 -15.32
C LEU A 75 10.41 -8.94 -14.46
N VAL A 76 10.98 -8.57 -13.31
CA VAL A 76 11.62 -9.51 -12.39
C VAL A 76 10.61 -10.51 -11.85
N ASN A 77 9.40 -10.05 -11.48
CA ASN A 77 8.34 -10.94 -11.03
C ASN A 77 7.91 -11.90 -12.14
N GLN A 78 7.71 -11.42 -13.37
CA GLN A 78 7.40 -12.29 -14.52
C GLN A 78 8.44 -13.37 -14.78
N HIS A 79 9.74 -13.03 -14.73
CA HIS A 79 10.80 -14.01 -14.95
C HIS A 79 10.84 -15.05 -13.84
N ARG A 80 10.67 -14.64 -12.58
CA ARG A 80 10.62 -15.56 -11.43
C ARG A 80 9.43 -16.52 -11.53
N ASP A 81 8.26 -16.02 -11.92
CA ASP A 81 7.06 -16.84 -12.12
C ASP A 81 7.26 -17.84 -13.27
N SER A 82 7.86 -17.38 -14.38
CA SER A 82 8.18 -18.24 -15.52
C SER A 82 9.13 -19.38 -15.13
N TYR A 83 10.20 -19.08 -14.39
CA TYR A 83 11.13 -20.11 -13.90
C TYR A 83 10.47 -21.08 -12.93
N CYS A 84 9.55 -20.60 -12.07
CA CYS A 84 8.76 -21.45 -11.19
C CYS A 84 7.88 -22.42 -12.00
N SER A 85 7.19 -21.93 -13.03
CA SER A 85 6.40 -22.77 -13.94
C SER A 85 7.26 -23.82 -14.65
N TYR A 86 8.46 -23.47 -15.12
CA TYR A 86 9.37 -24.43 -15.76
C TYR A 86 9.81 -25.54 -14.80
N MET A 87 9.98 -25.25 -13.52
CA MET A 87 10.35 -26.25 -12.51
C MET A 87 9.16 -27.11 -12.05
N GLY A 88 7.96 -26.53 -11.98
CA GLY A 88 6.74 -27.20 -11.53
C GLY A 88 6.11 -28.11 -12.60
N HIS A 89 6.24 -27.78 -13.88
CA HIS A 89 5.69 -28.57 -14.97
C HIS A 89 6.73 -29.55 -15.54
N PHE A 90 6.51 -30.85 -15.35
CA PHE A 90 7.44 -31.90 -15.78
C PHE A 90 7.69 -31.89 -17.30
N ASP A 91 6.66 -31.61 -18.11
CA ASP A 91 6.79 -31.60 -19.57
C ASP A 91 7.68 -30.45 -20.07
N LEU A 92 7.51 -29.26 -19.49
CA LEU A 92 8.34 -28.09 -19.79
C LEU A 92 9.80 -28.32 -19.36
N LEU A 93 10.01 -28.87 -18.17
CA LEU A 93 11.36 -29.19 -17.72
C LEU A 93 12.04 -30.22 -18.62
N ASN A 94 11.30 -31.24 -19.06
CA ASN A 94 11.83 -32.25 -19.99
C ASN A 94 12.17 -31.62 -21.34
N TYR A 95 11.34 -30.71 -21.84
CA TYR A 95 11.61 -30.00 -23.08
C TYR A 95 12.93 -29.22 -23.02
N PHE A 96 13.17 -28.46 -21.95
CA PHE A 96 14.43 -27.73 -21.77
C PHE A 96 15.64 -28.65 -21.58
N ALA A 97 15.49 -29.75 -20.84
CA ALA A 97 16.56 -30.72 -20.65
C ALA A 97 16.99 -31.40 -21.96
N ILE A 98 16.02 -31.68 -22.85
CA ILE A 98 16.30 -32.23 -24.18
C ILE A 98 16.95 -31.18 -25.09
N ALA A 99 16.45 -29.94 -25.07
CA ALA A 99 16.97 -28.86 -25.91
C ALA A 99 18.42 -28.47 -25.55
N GLU A 100 18.75 -28.41 -24.26
CA GLU A 100 20.09 -28.08 -23.78
C GLU A 100 21.02 -29.30 -23.70
N ASN A 101 20.48 -30.51 -23.90
CA ASN A 101 21.20 -31.79 -23.74
C ASN A 101 21.89 -31.91 -22.36
N GLU A 102 21.18 -31.50 -21.32
CA GLU A 102 21.67 -31.51 -19.94
C GLU A 102 20.76 -32.34 -19.05
N SER A 103 21.30 -32.84 -17.94
CA SER A 103 20.47 -33.58 -16.98
C SER A 103 19.39 -32.68 -16.38
N LYS A 104 18.20 -33.24 -16.10
CA LYS A 104 17.08 -32.48 -15.49
C LYS A 104 17.48 -31.78 -14.18
N ALA A 105 18.38 -32.40 -13.41
CA ALA A 105 18.90 -31.81 -12.18
C ALA A 105 19.74 -30.57 -12.43
N ARG A 106 20.57 -30.58 -13.48
CA ARG A 106 21.42 -29.45 -13.87
C ARG A 106 20.60 -28.29 -14.44
N VAL A 107 19.57 -28.57 -15.24
CA VAL A 107 18.63 -27.53 -15.70
C VAL A 107 17.90 -26.88 -14.51
N ARG A 108 17.44 -27.65 -13.52
CA ARG A 108 16.84 -27.09 -12.29
C ARG A 108 17.81 -26.20 -11.53
N PHE A 109 19.06 -26.64 -11.40
CA PHE A 109 20.11 -25.85 -10.75
C PHE A 109 20.34 -24.51 -11.48
N ASN A 110 20.51 -24.56 -12.80
CA ASN A 110 20.68 -23.36 -13.63
C ASN A 110 19.47 -22.40 -13.53
N LEU A 111 18.25 -22.93 -13.46
CA LEU A 111 17.04 -22.13 -13.30
C LEU A 111 16.99 -21.45 -11.92
N MET A 112 17.38 -22.15 -10.85
CA MET A 112 17.45 -21.59 -9.50
C MET A 112 18.50 -20.48 -9.38
N GLU A 113 19.67 -20.64 -10.00
CA GLU A 113 20.71 -19.59 -10.02
C GLU A 113 20.22 -18.31 -10.72
N LYS A 114 19.45 -18.46 -11.80
CA LYS A 114 18.85 -17.34 -12.55
C LYS A 114 17.73 -16.61 -11.80
N MET A 115 17.22 -17.14 -10.67
CA MET A 115 16.15 -16.49 -9.90
C MET A 115 16.63 -15.27 -9.10
N LEU A 116 17.92 -15.18 -8.78
CA LEU A 116 18.47 -14.11 -7.94
C LEU A 116 18.26 -12.73 -8.60
N GLN A 117 18.76 -12.58 -9.83
CA GLN A 117 18.67 -11.33 -10.59
C GLN A 117 18.46 -11.62 -12.09
N PRO A 118 17.23 -11.95 -12.52
CA PRO A 118 16.96 -12.33 -13.91
C PRO A 118 17.09 -11.18 -14.90
N CYS A 119 16.83 -9.94 -14.47
CA CYS A 119 16.76 -8.76 -15.33
C CYS A 119 17.97 -7.82 -15.15
N GLY A 120 19.06 -8.30 -14.55
CA GLY A 120 20.21 -7.48 -14.20
C GLY A 120 19.92 -6.45 -13.08
N PRO A 121 20.90 -5.60 -12.74
CA PRO A 121 20.71 -4.53 -11.77
C PRO A 121 19.55 -3.60 -12.17
N PRO A 122 18.78 -3.08 -11.19
CA PRO A 122 17.79 -2.06 -11.48
C PRO A 122 18.47 -0.83 -12.10
N ALA A 123 17.79 -0.19 -13.05
CA ALA A 123 18.27 1.06 -13.63
C ALA A 123 18.31 2.16 -12.55
N ASP A 124 19.31 3.05 -12.64
CA ASP A 124 19.38 4.23 -11.79
C ASP A 124 18.09 5.04 -11.95
N LYS A 125 17.54 5.50 -10.83
CA LYS A 125 16.32 6.32 -10.83
C LYS A 125 16.59 7.56 -11.69
N PRO A 126 15.66 7.99 -12.56
CA PRO A 126 15.86 9.23 -13.30
C PRO A 126 16.02 10.38 -12.31
N GLU A 127 17.20 11.00 -12.31
CA GLU A 127 17.47 12.24 -11.58
C GLU A 127 16.48 13.29 -12.09
N GLU A 128 15.53 13.66 -11.22
CA GLU A 128 14.46 14.60 -11.54
C GLU A 128 15.08 15.99 -11.78
N SER A 129 15.15 16.42 -13.06
CA SER A 129 15.64 17.74 -13.51
C SER A 129 14.50 18.68 -13.82
#